data_AF-A0AAC9Q5L4-F1
#
_entry.id   AF-A0AAC9Q5L4-F1
#
_cell.length_a   1.000
_cell.length_b   1.000
_cell.length_c   1.000
_cell.angle_alpha   90.00
_cell.angle_beta   90.00
_cell.angle_gamma   90.00
#
_symmetry.space_group_name_H-M   'P 1'
#
loop_
_entity.id
_entity.type
_entity.pdbx_description
1 polymer ?
#
loop_
_entity_poly.entity_id
_entity_poly.type
_entity_poly.pdbx_seq_one_letter_code
_entity_poly.pdbx_strand_id
1 'polypeptide(L)'
;MTENYWLINSNRSRVKRFSKNNQNKDKFFEYMFIDSGRILGVLGKEPPLMTTREELKVDKARDEWRKLIAQGWRRTKPVWEDY
;
A
#
# COMPACT_ATOMS: atom_id res chain seq x y z
N MET A 1 8.17 -4.04 -14.15
CA MET A 1 7.41 -4.47 -12.95
C MET A 1 7.16 -3.25 -12.09
N THR A 2 5.92 -2.98 -11.70
CA THR A 2 5.62 -1.86 -10.81
C THR A 2 6.04 -2.26 -9.40
N GLU A 3 6.95 -1.50 -8.79
CA GLU A 3 7.34 -1.75 -7.40
C GLU A 3 6.14 -1.45 -6.48
N ASN A 4 5.59 -2.52 -5.91
CA ASN A 4 4.48 -2.45 -4.97
C ASN A 4 4.99 -2.74 -3.55
N TYR A 5 4.78 -1.80 -2.65
CA TYR A 5 5.14 -1.95 -1.24
C TYR A 5 3.87 -2.10 -0.41
N TRP A 6 3.80 -3.17 0.37
CA TRP A 6 2.58 -3.53 1.10
C TRP A 6 2.76 -3.43 2.60
N LEU A 7 1.78 -2.84 3.27
CA LEU A 7 1.66 -2.79 4.73
C LEU A 7 0.36 -3.45 5.17
N ILE A 8 0.43 -4.23 6.23
CA ILE A 8 -0.71 -4.84 6.91
C ILE A 8 -0.73 -4.37 8.36
N ASN A 9 -1.92 -4.11 8.90
CA ASN A 9 -2.04 -3.76 10.31
C ASN A 9 -1.91 -4.98 11.22
N SER A 10 -1.62 -4.76 12.50
CA SER A 10 -1.32 -5.82 13.48
C SER A 10 -2.41 -6.89 13.58
N ASN A 11 -3.68 -6.51 13.44
CA ASN A 11 -4.82 -7.42 13.52
C ASN A 11 -5.23 -8.03 12.16
N ARG A 12 -4.43 -7.80 11.10
CA ARG A 12 -4.62 -8.34 9.74
C ARG A 12 -6.00 -8.07 9.13
N SER A 13 -6.61 -6.93 9.48
CA SER A 13 -7.91 -6.51 8.94
C SER A 13 -7.81 -5.50 7.81
N ARG A 14 -6.73 -4.72 7.78
CA ARG A 14 -6.51 -3.65 6.80
C ARG A 14 -5.16 -3.82 6.13
N VAL A 15 -5.13 -3.45 4.86
CA VAL A 15 -3.94 -3.44 4.04
C VAL A 15 -3.81 -2.09 3.35
N LYS A 16 -2.57 -1.67 3.13
CA LYS A 16 -2.24 -0.53 2.29
C LYS A 16 -1.17 -0.96 1.28
N ARG A 17 -1.36 -0.59 0.02
CA ARG A 17 -0.39 -0.77 -1.07
C ARG A 17 0.10 0.59 -1.50
N PHE A 18 1.42 0.73 -1.58
CA PHE A 18 2.12 1.90 -2.06
C PHE A 18 2.77 1.53 -3.39
N SER A 19 2.35 2.16 -4.48
CA SER A 19 2.92 1.93 -5.82
C SER A 19 3.40 3.25 -6.41
N LYS A 20 4.57 3.22 -7.05
CA LYS A 20 5.14 4.42 -7.69
C LYS A 20 4.30 4.79 -8.93
N ASN A 21 3.93 6.07 -9.04
CA ASN A 21 3.30 6.58 -10.25
C ASN A 21 4.37 6.82 -11.33
N ASN A 22 4.65 5.78 -12.12
CA ASN A 22 5.62 5.84 -13.22
C ASN A 22 5.09 6.57 -14.47
N GLN A 23 3.79 6.90 -14.52
CA GLN A 23 3.17 7.60 -15.65
C GLN A 23 3.06 9.11 -15.44
N ASN A 24 3.56 9.61 -14.31
CA ASN A 24 3.52 11.02 -14.03
C ASN A 24 4.36 11.82 -15.04
N LYS A 25 3.76 12.86 -15.64
CA LYS A 25 4.41 13.75 -16.60
C LYS A 25 5.18 14.89 -15.93
N ASP A 26 4.95 15.12 -14.64
CA ASP A 26 5.67 16.13 -13.86
C ASP A 26 7.10 15.66 -13.59
N LYS A 27 8.08 16.41 -14.11
CA LYS A 27 9.52 16.13 -13.98
C LYS A 27 10.08 16.59 -12.63
N PHE A 28 9.34 17.39 -11.86
CA PHE A 28 9.82 18.01 -10.62
C PHE A 28 9.41 17.23 -9.38
N PHE A 29 8.22 16.61 -9.39
CA PHE A 29 7.72 15.85 -8.25
C PHE A 29 7.40 14.42 -8.62
N GLU A 30 7.87 13.48 -7.80
CA GLU A 30 7.42 12.09 -7.87
C GLU A 30 6.17 11.87 -7.02
N TYR A 31 5.25 11.05 -7.52
CA TYR A 31 4.01 10.68 -6.82
C TYR A 31 3.93 9.17 -6.59
N MET A 32 3.21 8.79 -5.55
CA MET A 32 2.86 7.42 -5.22
C MET A 32 1.35 7.30 -5.06
N PHE A 33 0.81 6.21 -5.56
CA PHE A 33 -0.54 5.78 -5.23
C PHE A 33 -0.51 5.00 -3.92
N ILE A 34 -1.40 5.37 -3.01
CA ILE A 34 -1.69 4.65 -1.79
C ILE A 34 -3.09 4.07 -1.95
N ASP A 35 -3.14 2.78 -2.23
CA ASP A 35 -4.38 2.03 -2.21
C ASP A 35 -4.62 1.50 -0.79
N SER A 36 -5.78 1.77 -0.21
CA SER A 36 -6.18 1.17 1.07
C SER A 36 -7.28 0.16 0.83
N GLY A 37 -7.18 -0.98 1.51
CA GLY A 37 -8.12 -2.06 1.39
C GLY A 37 -8.37 -2.78 2.71
N ARG A 38 -9.39 -3.63 2.68
CA ARG A 38 -9.74 -4.54 3.78
C ARG A 38 -9.37 -5.95 3.39
N ILE A 39 -8.76 -6.68 4.31
CA ILE A 39 -8.47 -8.10 4.11
C ILE A 39 -9.76 -8.89 4.33
N LEU A 40 -10.05 -9.78 3.40
CA LEU A 40 -11.18 -10.70 3.46
C LEU A 40 -10.70 -12.11 3.85
N GLY A 41 -11.61 -12.90 4.41
CA GLY A 41 -11.37 -14.29 4.79
C GLY A 41 -10.57 -14.51 6.09
N VAL A 42 -10.48 -15.78 6.47
CA VAL A 42 -9.74 -16.26 7.64
C VAL A 42 -8.29 -16.48 7.20
N LEU A 43 -7.33 -15.78 7.81
CA LEU A 43 -5.87 -15.85 7.56
C LEU A 43 -5.31 -15.09 6.34
N GLY A 44 -6.09 -14.29 5.62
CA GLY A 44 -5.57 -13.44 4.54
C GLY A 44 -5.11 -14.21 3.31
N LYS A 45 -5.78 -15.33 2.99
CA LYS A 45 -5.58 -16.10 1.74
C LYS A 45 -6.30 -15.48 0.55
N GLU A 46 -7.36 -14.72 0.80
CA GLU A 46 -8.12 -14.03 -0.24
C GLU A 46 -7.46 -12.69 -0.59
N PRO A 47 -7.56 -12.25 -1.86
CA PRO A 47 -7.12 -10.93 -2.24
C PRO A 47 -7.91 -9.87 -1.46
N PRO A 48 -7.25 -8.81 -0.98
CA PRO A 48 -7.91 -7.77 -0.23
C PRO A 48 -8.83 -6.96 -1.13
N LEU A 49 -9.95 -6.53 -0.58
CA LEU A 49 -10.83 -5.59 -1.23
C LEU A 49 -10.25 -4.19 -1.10
N MET A 50 -9.64 -3.68 -2.17
CA MET A 50 -9.18 -2.29 -2.25
C MET A 50 -10.38 -1.36 -2.36
N THR A 51 -10.52 -0.43 -1.43
CA THR A 51 -11.67 0.47 -1.33
C THR A 51 -11.37 1.89 -1.75
N THR A 52 -10.13 2.34 -1.56
CA THR A 52 -9.72 3.72 -1.78
C THR A 52 -8.37 3.76 -2.46
N ARG A 53 -8.19 4.75 -3.34
CA ARG A 53 -6.93 5.08 -3.99
C ARG A 53 -6.68 6.56 -3.78
N GLU A 54 -5.55 6.89 -3.19
CA GLU A 54 -5.09 8.26 -3.01
C GLU A 54 -3.77 8.44 -3.75
N GLU A 55 -3.58 9.60 -4.39
CA GLU A 55 -2.29 9.97 -4.99
C GLU A 55 -1.63 11.02 -4.11
N LEU A 56 -0.43 10.72 -3.63
CA LEU A 56 0.36 11.63 -2.80
C LEU A 56 1.76 11.81 -3.37
N LYS A 57 2.37 12.96 -3.12
CA LYS A 57 3.80 13.16 -3.36
C LYS A 57 4.61 12.11 -2.59
N VAL A 58 5.71 11.64 -3.17
CA VAL A 58 6.56 10.59 -2.57
C VAL A 58 6.99 10.95 -1.14
N ASP A 59 7.34 12.20 -0.87
CA ASP A 59 7.74 12.62 0.48
C ASP A 59 6.62 12.44 1.50
N LYS A 60 5.39 12.85 1.15
CA LYS A 60 4.21 12.62 2.00
C LYS A 60 3.91 11.13 2.15
N ALA A 61 4.03 10.35 1.09
CA ALA A 61 3.82 8.90 1.14
C ALA A 61 4.84 8.21 2.06
N ARG A 62 6.10 8.66 2.07
CA ARG A 62 7.14 8.18 2.99
C ARG A 62 6.83 8.53 4.45
N ASP A 63 6.31 9.72 4.71
CA ASP A 63 5.92 10.11 6.06
C ASP A 63 4.73 9.28 6.56
N GLU A 64 3.72 9.07 5.73
CA GLU A 64 2.60 8.16 6.06
C GLU A 64 3.08 6.73 6.29
N TRP A 65 4.00 6.23 5.45
CA TRP A 65 4.63 4.93 5.67
C TRP A 65 5.30 4.83 7.04
N ARG A 66 6.10 5.82 7.43
CA ARG A 66 6.77 5.85 8.74
C ARG A 66 5.78 5.89 9.89
N LYS A 67 4.70 6.68 9.78
CA LYS A 67 3.63 6.74 10.78
C LYS A 67 2.94 5.38 10.94
N LEU A 68 2.62 4.70 9.84
CA LEU A 68 1.99 3.38 9.87
C LEU A 68 2.90 2.35 10.55
N ILE A 69 4.20 2.34 10.22
CA ILE A 69 5.18 1.48 10.89
C ILE A 69 5.23 1.77 12.40
N ALA A 70 5.24 3.05 12.80
CA ALA A 70 5.21 3.45 14.21
C ALA A 70 3.90 3.03 14.92
N GLN A 71 2.78 2.96 14.21
CA GLN A 71 1.50 2.44 14.70
C GLN A 71 1.46 0.90 14.76
N GLY A 72 2.56 0.21 14.45
CA GLY A 72 2.66 -1.25 14.52
C GLY A 72 2.26 -1.96 13.22
N TRP A 73 2.04 -1.23 12.12
CA TRP A 73 1.88 -1.89 10.81
C TRP A 73 3.17 -2.59 10.41
N ARG A 74 3.03 -3.70 9.70
CA ARG A 74 4.16 -4.53 9.27
C ARG A 74 4.21 -4.62 7.77
N ARG A 75 5.44 -4.72 7.25
CA ARG A 75 5.68 -4.99 5.83
C ARG A 75 5.25 -6.42 5.54
N THR A 76 4.50 -6.59 4.46
CA THR A 76 4.13 -7.91 3.96
C THR A 76 4.52 -8.01 2.49
N LYS A 77 4.80 -9.23 2.03
CA LYS A 77 4.77 -9.50 0.60
C LYS A 77 3.31 -9.72 0.19
N PRO A 78 2.91 -9.34 -1.03
CA PRO A 78 1.62 -9.75 -1.56
C PRO A 78 1.63 -11.27 -1.66
N VAL A 79 0.78 -11.94 -0.88
CA VAL A 79 0.61 -13.40 -0.94
C VAL A 79 -0.39 -13.80 -2.03
N TRP A 80 -0.86 -12.81 -2.80
CA TRP A 80 -2.00 -12.88 -3.72
C TRP A 80 -1.63 -12.52 -5.16
N GLU A 81 -0.33 -12.35 -5.46
CA GLU A 81 0.14 -11.96 -6.79
C GLU A 81 0.09 -13.11 -7.83
N ASP A 82 -0.32 -14.33 -7.45
CA ASP A 82 -0.34 -15.53 -8.30
C ASP A 82 -1.74 -15.94 -8.84
N TYR A 83 -2.71 -15.01 -8.95
CA TYR A 83 -4.00 -15.29 -9.61
C TYR A 83 -4.17 -14.54 -10.93
#